data_AF-A0A170VWI6-F1
#
_entry.id   AF-A0A170VWI6-F1
#
_cell.length_a   1.000
_cell.length_b   1.000
_cell.length_c   1.000
_cell.angle_alpha   90.00
_cell.angle_beta   90.00
_cell.angle_gamma   90.00
#
_symmetry.space_group_name_H-M   'P 1'
#
loop_
_entity.id
_entity.type
_entity.pdbx_description
1 polymer ?
#
loop_
_entity_poly.entity_id
_entity_poly.type
_entity_poly.pdbx_seq_one_letter_code
_entity_poly.pdbx_strand_id
1 'polypeptide(L)'
;MKESLNNVYLGIVCRKNEEISPNTTDLITTKTLNTFDLPYYAKYFLIAAYLASYNAPKYDRRLFLKNHGKHKKRNVKIKIKENITNELLGPKPFSLDRLLAIFYAIMEEKASLTVNLMSQIASLVELRLLAK
;
A
#
# COMPACT_ATOMS: atom_id res chain seq x y z
N MET A 1 6.49 -13.40 26.87
CA MET A 1 7.08 -12.14 26.36
C MET A 1 6.95 -11.96 24.84
N LYS A 2 7.23 -12.97 24.00
CA LYS A 2 7.07 -12.85 22.53
C LYS A 2 5.59 -12.70 22.08
N GLU A 3 4.66 -13.41 22.72
CA GLU A 3 3.23 -13.31 22.41
C GLU A 3 2.62 -11.93 22.71
N SER A 4 3.04 -11.28 23.80
CA SER A 4 2.55 -9.94 24.15
C SER A 4 2.95 -8.87 23.12
N LEU A 5 4.05 -9.07 22.39
CA LEU A 5 4.50 -8.13 21.35
C LEU A 5 3.73 -8.30 20.04
N ASN A 6 3.26 -9.50 19.72
CA ASN A 6 2.44 -9.73 18.52
C ASN A 6 1.14 -8.92 18.56
N ASN A 7 0.51 -8.79 19.73
CA ASN A 7 -0.74 -8.04 19.87
C ASN A 7 -0.54 -6.52 19.78
N VAL A 8 0.60 -6.00 20.22
CA VAL A 8 0.93 -4.57 20.13
C VAL A 8 1.30 -4.18 18.70
N TYR A 9 1.92 -5.07 17.93
CA TYR A 9 2.39 -4.77 16.57
C TYR A 9 1.40 -5.09 15.45
N LEU A 10 0.54 -6.11 15.59
CA LEU A 10 -0.40 -6.44 14.51
C LEU A 10 -1.70 -5.66 14.56
N GLY A 11 -2.15 -5.10 15.68
CA GLY A 11 -3.44 -4.38 15.75
C GLY A 11 -4.64 -5.20 15.24
N ILE A 12 -4.50 -6.52 15.15
CA ILE A 12 -5.54 -7.45 14.71
C ILE A 12 -6.11 -8.07 15.98
N VAL A 13 -7.17 -7.45 16.50
CA VAL A 13 -8.14 -8.22 17.28
C VAL A 13 -9.05 -8.89 16.25
N CYS A 14 -8.69 -10.10 15.83
CA CYS A 14 -9.64 -11.00 15.21
C CYS A 14 -10.69 -11.31 16.28
N ARG A 15 -11.88 -10.73 16.15
CA ARG A 15 -13.02 -10.98 17.02
C ARG A 15 -13.48 -12.43 16.81
N LYS A 16 -12.93 -13.37 17.58
CA LYS A 16 -13.62 -14.63 17.85
C LYS A 16 -14.76 -14.28 18.80
N ASN A 17 -15.98 -14.62 18.42
CA ASN A 17 -17.15 -14.45 19.27
C ASN A 17 -16.94 -15.25 20.55
N GLU A 18 -16.80 -14.59 21.70
CA GLU A 18 -17.25 -15.06 23.02
C GLU A 18 -16.97 -14.01 24.11
N GLU A 19 -18.08 -13.60 24.74
CA GLU A 19 -18.32 -13.05 26.09
C GLU A 19 -17.68 -11.73 26.57
N ILE A 20 -18.58 -10.90 27.11
CA ILE A 20 -18.41 -9.51 27.56
C ILE A 20 -17.82 -9.48 28.97
N SER A 21 -16.73 -8.72 29.17
CA SER A 21 -16.25 -8.30 30.49
C SER A 21 -16.15 -6.76 30.54
N PRO A 22 -16.83 -6.07 31.48
CA PRO A 22 -17.13 -4.65 31.33
C PRO A 22 -16.16 -3.78 32.14
N ASN A 23 -14.85 -3.81 31.88
CA ASN A 23 -13.91 -2.89 32.53
C ASN A 23 -12.53 -2.87 31.83
N THR A 24 -12.37 -2.14 30.73
CA THR A 24 -11.05 -1.60 30.34
C THR A 24 -11.26 -0.34 29.50
N THR A 25 -10.67 0.75 29.95
CA THR A 25 -10.72 2.10 29.38
C THR A 25 -10.43 2.11 27.88
N ASP A 26 -11.44 2.49 27.09
CA ASP A 26 -11.36 2.71 25.66
C ASP A 26 -10.36 3.83 25.33
N LEU A 27 -9.15 3.45 24.91
CA LEU A 27 -8.25 4.36 24.22
C LEU A 27 -8.80 4.57 22.81
N ILE A 28 -9.50 5.70 22.66
CA ILE A 28 -10.00 6.27 21.42
C ILE A 28 -8.86 6.34 20.39
N THR A 29 -8.78 5.32 19.53
CA THR A 29 -8.47 5.51 18.11
C THR A 29 -9.68 5.01 17.35
N THR A 30 -10.71 5.86 17.26
CA THR A 30 -11.98 5.64 16.58
C THR A 30 -11.86 5.65 15.05
N LYS A 31 -10.77 5.12 14.50
CA LYS A 31 -10.84 4.51 13.17
C LYS A 31 -11.19 3.07 13.41
N THR A 32 -12.47 2.75 13.26
CA THR A 32 -12.87 1.39 12.92
C THR A 32 -11.94 0.94 11.80
N LEU A 33 -10.98 0.07 12.10
CA LEU A 33 -10.21 -0.60 11.06
C LEU A 33 -11.24 -1.47 10.37
N ASN A 34 -11.89 -0.92 9.35
CA ASN A 34 -12.77 -1.65 8.46
C ASN A 34 -11.86 -2.69 7.80
N THR A 35 -11.77 -3.87 8.40
CA THR A 35 -11.02 -4.99 7.85
C THR A 35 -11.79 -5.42 6.62
N PHE A 36 -11.42 -4.84 5.48
CA PHE A 36 -11.98 -5.26 4.22
C PHE A 36 -11.42 -6.63 3.89
N ASP A 37 -12.30 -7.63 3.83
CA ASP A 37 -11.94 -8.97 3.38
C ASP A 37 -11.81 -8.95 1.85
N LEU A 38 -10.60 -8.63 1.38
CA LEU A 38 -10.28 -8.59 -0.04
C LEU A 38 -9.57 -9.89 -0.47
N PRO A 39 -9.81 -10.33 -1.73
CA PRO A 39 -8.99 -11.35 -2.38
C PRO A 39 -7.50 -11.01 -2.28
N TYR A 40 -6.66 -12.05 -2.28
CA TYR A 40 -5.21 -11.91 -2.12
C TYR A 40 -4.61 -10.87 -3.07
N TYR A 41 -4.79 -11.01 -4.39
CA TYR A 41 -4.23 -10.07 -5.36
C TYR A 41 -4.83 -8.67 -5.27
N ALA A 42 -6.11 -8.54 -4.88
CA ALA A 42 -6.74 -7.24 -4.70
C ALA A 42 -6.08 -6.41 -3.58
N LYS A 43 -5.62 -7.07 -2.50
CA LYS A 43 -4.83 -6.40 -1.44
C LYS A 43 -3.50 -5.87 -1.97
N TYR A 44 -2.80 -6.66 -2.79
CA TYR A 44 -1.55 -6.23 -3.42
C TYR A 44 -1.76 -5.09 -4.42
N PHE A 45 -2.86 -5.10 -5.18
CA PHE A 45 -3.20 -3.99 -6.07
C PHE A 45 -3.40 -2.69 -5.31
N LEU A 46 -4.06 -2.73 -4.15
CA LEU A 46 -4.30 -1.53 -3.35
C LEU A 46 -2.98 -0.96 -2.79
N ILE A 47 -2.08 -1.84 -2.32
CA ILE A 47 -0.75 -1.46 -1.84
C ILE A 47 0.08 -0.87 -3.01
N ALA A 48 0.07 -1.52 -4.17
CA ALA A 48 0.79 -1.05 -5.35
C ALA A 48 0.26 0.31 -5.85
N ALA A 49 -1.05 0.52 -5.84
CA ALA A 49 -1.69 1.78 -6.21
C ALA A 49 -1.33 2.92 -5.24
N TYR A 50 -1.29 2.62 -3.95
CA TYR A 50 -0.82 3.57 -2.94
C TYR A 50 0.65 3.95 -3.19
N LEU A 51 1.52 2.96 -3.38
CA LEU A 51 2.93 3.21 -3.69
C LEU A 51 3.11 3.99 -4.99
N ALA A 52 2.31 3.72 -6.01
CA ALA A 52 2.32 4.45 -7.27
C ALA A 52 1.89 5.91 -7.07
N SER A 53 0.79 6.18 -6.37
CA SER A 53 0.26 7.54 -6.24
C SER A 53 1.10 8.45 -5.35
N TYR A 54 1.78 7.93 -4.33
CA TYR A 54 2.60 8.75 -3.43
C TYR A 54 4.05 8.93 -3.93
N ASN A 55 4.61 7.92 -4.58
CA ASN A 55 5.99 7.97 -5.06
C ASN A 55 6.08 8.52 -6.49
N ALA A 56 7.11 9.32 -6.77
CA ALA A 56 7.38 9.78 -8.12
C ALA A 56 7.95 8.63 -8.99
N PRO A 57 7.57 8.52 -10.28
CA PRO A 57 7.98 7.41 -11.16
C PRO A 57 9.50 7.30 -11.35
N LYS A 58 10.23 8.41 -11.18
CA LYS A 58 11.71 8.44 -11.21
C LYS A 58 12.36 7.55 -10.15
N TYR A 59 11.64 7.22 -9.07
CA TYR A 59 12.17 6.43 -7.97
C TYR A 59 11.81 4.94 -8.05
N ASP A 60 10.90 4.54 -8.95
CA ASP A 60 10.41 3.16 -9.03
C ASP A 60 11.56 2.16 -9.24
N ARG A 61 12.50 2.47 -10.14
CA ARG A 61 13.67 1.62 -10.38
C ARG A 61 14.48 1.38 -9.11
N ARG A 62 14.69 2.42 -8.30
CA ARG A 62 15.48 2.30 -7.06
C ARG A 62 14.75 1.53 -5.97
N LEU A 63 13.42 1.67 -5.91
CA LEU A 63 12.59 1.05 -4.88
C LEU A 63 12.30 -0.42 -5.17
N PHE A 64 12.05 -0.76 -6.44
CA PHE A 64 11.47 -2.04 -6.83
C PHE A 64 12.42 -2.93 -7.65
N LEU A 65 13.54 -2.39 -8.16
CA LEU A 65 14.51 -3.15 -8.93
C LEU A 65 15.78 -3.41 -8.11
N LYS A 66 16.15 -4.68 -7.97
CA LYS A 66 17.37 -5.10 -7.26
C LYS A 66 18.63 -4.45 -7.85
N ASN A 67 18.72 -4.41 -9.18
CA ASN A 67 19.87 -3.88 -9.92
C ASN A 67 19.57 -2.51 -10.54
N HIS A 68 19.29 -1.51 -9.71
CA HIS A 68 18.88 -0.17 -10.14
C HIS A 68 20.01 0.75 -10.66
N GLY A 69 21.25 0.23 -10.70
CA GLY A 69 22.43 0.96 -11.17
C GLY A 69 22.90 2.06 -10.20
N LYS A 70 24.10 2.59 -10.46
CA LYS A 70 24.68 3.67 -9.64
C LYS A 70 24.09 5.01 -10.07
N HIS A 71 23.52 5.75 -9.13
CA HIS A 71 23.05 7.11 -9.40
C HIS A 71 24.26 8.06 -9.55
N LYS A 72 24.48 8.59 -10.75
CA LYS A 72 25.53 9.59 -10.98
C LYS A 72 25.15 10.87 -10.24
N LYS A 73 25.89 11.21 -9.18
CA LYS A 73 25.73 12.47 -8.46
C LYS A 73 26.08 13.61 -9.42
N ARG A 74 25.09 14.29 -10.00
CA ARG A 74 25.31 15.61 -10.60
C ARG A 74 25.35 16.63 -9.46
N ASN A 75 26.36 17.49 -9.46
CA ASN A 75 26.43 18.68 -8.61
C ASN A 75 25.36 19.71 -9.05
N VAL A 76 24.09 19.33 -8.96
CA VAL A 76 22.98 20.28 -9.11
C VAL A 76 22.84 20.95 -7.75
N LYS A 77 23.03 22.28 -7.71
CA LYS A 77 22.65 23.08 -6.55
C LYS A 77 21.21 22.72 -6.20
N ILE A 78 21.05 21.99 -5.09
CA ILE A 78 19.75 21.54 -4.61
C ILE A 78 19.00 22.82 -4.25
N LYS A 79 18.17 23.33 -5.16
CA LYS A 79 17.06 24.18 -4.74
C LYS A 79 16.26 23.27 -3.82
N ILE A 80 16.35 23.55 -2.52
CA ILE A 80 15.52 22.93 -1.49
C ILE A 80 14.12 23.38 -1.83
N LYS A 81 13.49 22.69 -2.80
CA LYS A 81 12.07 22.79 -3.01
C LYS A 81 11.51 22.26 -1.71
N GLU A 82 10.92 23.17 -0.95
CA GLU A 82 10.21 22.88 0.28
C GLU A 82 9.42 21.60 0.03
N ASN A 83 9.88 20.50 0.61
CA ASN A 83 9.25 19.21 0.45
C ASN A 83 8.00 19.28 1.31
N ILE A 84 6.98 20.03 0.86
CA ILE A 84 5.61 19.81 1.29
C ILE A 84 5.45 18.30 1.17
N THR A 85 5.20 17.66 2.31
CA THR A 85 5.11 16.20 2.37
C THR A 85 4.11 15.80 1.29
N ASN A 86 4.51 14.90 0.38
CA ASN A 86 3.67 14.55 -0.77
C ASN A 86 2.28 14.06 -0.34
N GLU A 87 2.15 13.65 0.92
CA GLU A 87 0.91 13.31 1.61
C GLU A 87 -0.11 14.46 1.69
N LEU A 88 0.34 15.71 1.79
CA LEU A 88 -0.53 16.89 1.83
C LEU A 88 -1.11 17.27 0.45
N LEU A 89 -0.47 16.86 -0.64
CA LEU A 89 -0.91 17.17 -2.01
C LEU A 89 -1.97 16.21 -2.56
N GLY A 90 -2.27 15.13 -1.82
CA GLY A 90 -3.19 14.09 -2.26
C GLY A 90 -2.56 13.08 -3.23
N PRO A 91 -3.33 12.05 -3.63
CA PRO A 91 -2.84 10.98 -4.48
C PRO A 91 -2.56 11.47 -5.90
N LYS A 92 -1.39 11.14 -6.45
CA LYS A 92 -1.03 11.48 -7.83
C LYS A 92 -1.58 10.45 -8.81
N PRO A 93 -1.97 10.86 -10.03
CA PRO A 93 -2.35 9.92 -11.07
C PRO A 93 -1.15 9.07 -11.49
N PHE A 94 -1.41 7.82 -11.86
CA PHE A 94 -0.41 6.88 -12.35
C PHE A 94 -0.99 6.05 -13.51
N SER A 95 -0.11 5.53 -14.38
CA SER A 95 -0.54 4.66 -15.48
C SER A 95 -0.79 3.23 -15.00
N LEU A 96 -1.67 2.51 -15.71
CA LEU A 96 -1.94 1.09 -15.47
C LEU A 96 -0.66 0.24 -15.57
N ASP A 97 0.20 0.52 -16.55
CA ASP A 97 1.47 -0.19 -16.72
C ASP A 97 2.37 -0.06 -15.48
N ARG A 98 2.38 1.14 -14.88
CA ARG A 98 3.14 1.41 -13.66
C ARG A 98 2.56 0.66 -12.47
N LEU A 99 1.24 0.60 -12.35
CA LEU A 99 0.56 -0.20 -11.32
C LEU A 99 0.96 -1.68 -11.44
N LEU A 100 0.86 -2.25 -12.65
CA LEU A 100 1.22 -3.65 -12.91
C LEU A 100 2.71 -3.92 -12.63
N ALA A 101 3.60 -3.03 -13.05
CA ALA A 101 5.03 -3.18 -12.80
C ALA A 101 5.36 -3.18 -11.30
N ILE A 102 4.76 -2.28 -10.53
CA ILE A 102 4.95 -2.23 -9.07
C ILE A 102 4.32 -3.46 -8.42
N PHE A 103 3.11 -3.84 -8.81
CA PHE A 103 2.40 -5.03 -8.34
C PHE A 103 3.26 -6.29 -8.49
N TYR A 104 3.81 -6.53 -9.69
CA TYR A 104 4.69 -7.68 -9.92
C TYR A 104 6.04 -7.58 -9.20
N ALA A 105 6.51 -6.39 -8.87
CA ALA A 105 7.76 -6.22 -8.14
C ALA A 105 7.62 -6.44 -6.63
N ILE A 106 6.45 -6.17 -6.04
CA ILE A 106 6.18 -6.43 -4.63
C ILE A 106 5.63 -7.84 -4.36
N MET A 107 5.13 -8.51 -5.39
CA MET A 107 4.70 -9.89 -5.29
C MET A 107 5.88 -10.86 -5.34
N GLU A 108 5.90 -11.80 -4.41
CA GLU A 108 6.89 -12.89 -4.38
C GLU A 108 6.54 -13.99 -5.39
N GLU A 109 5.25 -14.17 -5.67
CA GLU A 109 4.74 -15.17 -6.59
C GLU A 109 4.77 -14.70 -8.05
N LYS A 110 5.27 -15.56 -8.94
CA LYS A 110 5.24 -15.33 -10.38
C LYS A 110 3.86 -15.67 -10.94
N ALA A 111 2.90 -14.77 -10.76
CA ALA A 111 1.58 -14.88 -11.37
C ALA A 111 1.63 -14.45 -12.85
N SER A 112 0.97 -15.20 -13.73
CA SER A 112 0.76 -14.76 -15.12
C SER A 112 -0.34 -13.68 -15.18
N LEU A 113 -0.25 -12.79 -16.16
CA LEU A 113 -1.31 -11.81 -16.39
C LEU A 113 -2.55 -12.53 -16.94
N THR A 114 -3.59 -12.63 -16.12
CA THR A 114 -4.85 -13.29 -16.47
C THR A 114 -6.00 -12.29 -16.53
N VAL A 115 -7.05 -12.64 -17.26
CA VAL A 115 -8.27 -11.81 -17.36
C VAL A 115 -8.90 -11.60 -15.98
N ASN A 116 -8.87 -12.60 -15.11
CA ASN A 116 -9.39 -12.52 -13.74
C ASN A 116 -8.64 -11.46 -12.92
N LEU A 117 -7.32 -11.37 -13.11
CA LEU A 117 -6.50 -10.37 -12.42
C LEU A 117 -6.84 -8.95 -12.88
N MET A 118 -7.03 -8.77 -14.18
CA MET A 118 -7.50 -7.50 -14.75
C MET A 118 -8.91 -7.13 -14.26
N SER A 119 -9.80 -8.12 -14.15
CA SER A 119 -11.15 -7.94 -13.62
C SER A 119 -11.13 -7.47 -12.16
N GLN A 120 -10.17 -7.90 -11.35
CA GLN A 120 -10.05 -7.42 -9.96
C GLN A 120 -9.72 -5.93 -9.89
N ILE A 121 -8.90 -5.42 -10.81
CA ILE A 121 -8.62 -3.97 -10.89
C ILE A 121 -9.91 -3.20 -11.20
N ALA A 122 -10.71 -3.70 -12.15
CA ALA A 122 -12.00 -3.10 -12.48
C ALA A 122 -12.96 -3.09 -11.26
N SER A 123 -13.05 -4.21 -10.54
CA SER A 123 -13.86 -4.29 -9.31
C SER A 123 -13.39 -3.33 -8.22
N LEU A 124 -12.07 -3.12 -8.07
CA LEU A 124 -11.53 -2.14 -7.12
C LEU A 124 -11.91 -0.70 -7.46
N VAL A 125 -12.01 -0.36 -8.75
CA VAL A 125 -12.50 0.94 -9.22
C VAL A 125 -14.00 1.09 -8.94
N GLU A 126 -14.79 0.04 -9.21
CA GLU A 126 -16.23 0.02 -8.95
C GLU A 126 -16.56 0.18 -7.46
N LEU A 127 -15.77 -0.47 -6.58
CA LEU A 127 -15.87 -0.33 -5.13
C LEU A 127 -15.35 1.02 -4.60
N ARG A 128 -14.92 1.94 -5.48
CA ARG A 128 -14.33 3.25 -5.17
C ARG A 128 -13.09 3.19 -4.26
N LEU A 129 -12.40 2.06 -4.26
CA LEU A 129 -11.10 1.91 -3.61
C LEU A 129 -9.97 2.46 -4.50
N LEU A 130 -10.21 2.48 -5.82
CA LEU A 130 -9.39 3.18 -6.81
C LEU A 130 -10.25 4.21 -7.55
N ALA A 131 -9.65 5.36 -7.88
CA ALA A 131 -10.29 6.41 -8.66
C ALA A 131 -9.78 6.37 -10.12
N LYS A 132 -10.66 6.72 -11.06
CA LYS A 132 -10.34 6.85 -12.49
C LYS A 132 -9.76 8.22 -12.81
#